data_AF-A0A812MJ21-F1
#
_entry.id   AF-A0A812MJ21-F1
#
_cell.length_a   1.000
_cell.length_b   1.000
_cell.length_c   1.000
_cell.angle_alpha   90.00
_cell.angle_beta   90.00
_cell.angle_gamma   90.00
#
_symmetry.space_group_name_H-M   'P 1'
#
loop_
_entity.id
_entity.type
_entity.pdbx_description
1 polymer ?
#
loop_
_entity_poly.entity_id
_entity_poly.type
_entity_poly.pdbx_seq_one_letter_code
_entity_poly.pdbx_strand_id
1 'polypeptide(L)'
;MALSWCWLMALPDEPAGLDFEAEGGSKKKSDDDEVQSEETSSTAESIASQAPDSESESRCYDLGEGLSAFRTRALAMQDSERHRTLASAACDLVSGLATGPSSQLPDLSATARLPDDEAADSVCLKVRHSQAIEGEIATRSRIGYSVYMQEETSFILRVHGDEVVLETPGLEFRPLRDAAALRGKLRALLGGAFSKQTAYKWWEAHADEVCPFESSKLRWIIESILGLRSISAVTPQEGRENVLWGFLHARRLRPECFHFWEDERLGVRVVGVAAPPQSEEEAELQVCSDAMIAQVPQRDLTLGEYFMPSSMNWLALFNSDIIGQPGANPGKVAKLLSAAREWGPAEDGWQQQDRSWNCVDQKNFFGRTTLKQGRVIWALARSDED
;
A
#
# COMPACT_ATOMS: atom_id res chain seq x y z
N MET A 1 12.50 -10.35 27.83
CA MET A 1 12.76 -9.38 26.74
C MET A 1 13.30 -10.03 25.47
N ALA A 2 13.06 -11.32 25.25
CA ALA A 2 13.32 -11.98 23.98
C ALA A 2 12.00 -12.66 23.61
N LEU A 3 11.25 -12.08 22.68
CA LEU A 3 10.48 -12.78 21.64
C LEU A 3 9.47 -11.82 20.94
N SER A 4 9.98 -10.82 20.21
CA SER A 4 9.21 -9.97 19.26
C SER A 4 8.97 -10.68 17.90
N TRP A 5 9.02 -12.02 17.87
CA TRP A 5 9.07 -12.81 16.61
C TRP A 5 7.74 -12.95 15.88
N CYS A 6 6.65 -12.46 16.47
CA CYS A 6 5.28 -12.79 16.08
C CYS A 6 4.78 -12.08 14.82
N TRP A 7 5.47 -11.07 14.33
CA TRP A 7 5.04 -10.32 13.15
C TRP A 7 5.35 -11.03 11.83
N LEU A 8 6.15 -12.11 11.81
CA LEU A 8 6.94 -12.40 10.60
C LEU A 8 7.18 -13.83 10.14
N MET A 9 6.56 -14.83 10.76
CA MET A 9 6.70 -16.18 10.23
C MET A 9 5.59 -16.40 9.21
N ALA A 10 5.93 -16.53 7.93
CA ALA A 10 5.21 -17.35 6.98
C ALA A 10 6.29 -18.26 6.40
N LEU A 11 6.37 -19.50 6.88
CA LEU A 11 7.33 -20.45 6.33
C LEU A 11 7.01 -20.70 4.85
N PRO A 12 8.01 -20.78 3.95
CA PRO A 12 7.80 -21.42 2.67
C PRO A 12 7.49 -22.90 2.89
N ASP A 13 6.60 -23.47 2.09
CA ASP A 13 6.23 -24.88 2.20
C ASP A 13 7.37 -25.87 1.88
N GLU A 14 8.57 -25.46 1.41
CA GLU A 14 9.69 -26.40 1.09
C GLU A 14 11.09 -25.73 1.00
N PRO A 15 12.21 -26.49 1.01
CA PRO A 15 13.51 -26.02 1.51
C PRO A 15 14.25 -25.15 0.49
N ALA A 16 14.54 -23.90 0.88
CA ALA A 16 15.42 -23.04 0.12
C ALA A 16 16.89 -23.50 0.27
N GLY A 17 17.39 -24.26 -0.70
CA GLY A 17 18.81 -24.27 -1.00
C GLY A 17 19.19 -22.90 -1.56
N LEU A 18 19.87 -22.08 -0.75
CA LEU A 18 20.39 -20.80 -1.17
C LEU A 18 21.85 -20.70 -0.75
N ASP A 19 22.73 -20.89 -1.74
CA ASP A 19 24.08 -20.33 -1.73
C ASP A 19 23.97 -18.82 -1.98
N PHE A 20 24.65 -18.03 -1.15
CA PHE A 20 24.93 -16.62 -1.46
C PHE A 20 26.37 -16.30 -1.07
N GLU A 21 27.16 -15.99 -2.11
CA GLU A 21 28.41 -15.25 -1.97
C GLU A 21 28.06 -13.80 -1.60
N ALA A 22 28.63 -13.31 -0.49
CA ALA A 22 28.54 -11.92 -0.07
C ALA A 22 29.88 -11.23 -0.39
N GLU A 23 29.89 -10.33 -1.37
CA GLU A 23 31.01 -9.42 -1.59
C GLU A 23 30.96 -8.26 -0.58
N GLY A 24 32.11 -8.05 0.07
CA GLY A 24 32.29 -7.07 1.14
C GLY A 24 32.53 -5.66 0.63
N GLY A 25 31.91 -4.68 1.30
CA GLY A 25 32.12 -3.25 1.09
C GLY A 25 32.60 -2.56 2.38
N SER A 26 33.80 -2.00 2.31
CA SER A 26 34.51 -1.30 3.39
C SER A 26 33.84 0.00 3.82
N LYS A 27 33.79 0.24 5.14
CA LYS A 27 33.37 1.50 5.77
C LYS A 27 34.45 2.58 5.59
N LYS A 28 34.03 3.79 5.19
CA LYS A 28 34.78 5.03 5.37
C LYS A 28 33.93 6.01 6.19
N LYS A 29 34.61 6.80 7.02
CA LYS A 29 34.09 7.61 8.12
C LYS A 29 34.51 9.08 7.86
N SER A 30 33.59 10.01 7.98
CA SER A 30 33.80 11.46 8.18
C SER A 30 32.40 12.06 8.43
N ASP A 31 32.08 12.56 9.62
CA ASP A 31 32.51 13.80 10.32
C ASP A 31 31.68 15.01 9.86
N ASP A 32 30.83 15.44 10.80
CA ASP A 32 30.28 16.76 11.17
C ASP A 32 30.07 17.85 10.11
N ASP A 33 28.87 18.44 10.11
CA ASP A 33 28.74 19.91 10.12
C ASP A 33 27.34 20.42 10.57
N GLU A 34 27.39 21.67 11.06
CA GLU A 34 26.45 22.41 11.90
C GLU A 34 25.04 22.67 11.31
N VAL A 35 24.05 22.68 12.21
CA VAL A 35 22.68 23.16 11.96
C VAL A 35 22.57 24.62 12.39
N GLN A 36 22.29 25.52 11.45
CA GLN A 36 21.76 26.85 11.73
C GLN A 36 20.26 26.88 11.46
N SER A 37 19.52 27.31 12.48
CA SER A 37 18.07 27.55 12.46
C SER A 37 17.78 28.99 12.03
N GLU A 38 16.94 29.18 11.02
CA GLU A 38 16.23 30.44 10.80
C GLU A 38 14.72 30.20 10.75
N GLU A 39 14.03 30.85 11.69
CA GLU A 39 12.59 31.03 11.72
C GLU A 39 12.20 32.12 10.71
N THR A 40 11.25 31.83 9.81
CA THR A 40 10.44 32.90 9.21
C THR A 40 8.98 32.49 9.12
N SER A 41 8.19 33.24 9.89
CA SER A 41 6.74 33.37 9.83
C SER A 41 6.32 34.15 8.57
N SER A 42 5.27 33.69 7.87
CA SER A 42 4.49 34.55 6.99
C SER A 42 3.09 33.96 6.75
N THR A 43 2.10 34.73 7.19
CA THR A 43 0.65 34.67 6.96
C THR A 43 0.26 34.52 5.49
N ALA A 44 -0.68 33.60 5.20
CA ALA A 44 -1.34 33.47 3.91
C ALA A 44 -2.79 33.99 4.00
N GLU A 45 -3.08 35.10 3.31
CA GLU A 45 -4.43 35.58 3.04
C GLU A 45 -5.01 34.86 1.83
N SER A 46 -6.21 34.31 2.01
CA SER A 46 -6.99 33.58 1.01
C SER A 46 -7.75 34.57 0.12
N ILE A 47 -7.33 34.72 -1.14
CA ILE A 47 -8.12 35.35 -2.21
C ILE A 47 -8.58 34.25 -3.16
N ALA A 48 -9.83 33.81 -3.00
CA ALA A 48 -10.52 32.98 -3.98
C ALA A 48 -11.08 33.88 -5.08
N SER A 49 -10.36 34.01 -6.20
CA SER A 49 -10.92 34.58 -7.43
C SER A 49 -11.54 33.45 -8.26
N GLN A 50 -12.84 33.60 -8.53
CA GLN A 50 -13.55 32.77 -9.50
C GLN A 50 -13.14 33.24 -10.90
N ALA A 51 -12.23 32.51 -11.53
CA ALA A 51 -11.94 32.66 -12.96
C ALA A 51 -13.01 31.88 -13.77
N PRO A 52 -13.44 32.41 -14.93
CA PRO A 52 -14.43 31.74 -15.78
C PRO A 52 -13.83 30.49 -16.42
N ASP A 53 -14.57 29.39 -16.36
CA ASP A 53 -14.27 28.09 -16.97
C ASP A 53 -14.18 28.24 -18.51
N SER A 54 -12.99 28.59 -19.02
CA SER A 54 -12.65 28.32 -20.40
C SER A 54 -12.37 26.82 -20.49
N GLU A 55 -13.37 26.03 -20.87
CA GLU A 55 -13.20 24.61 -21.19
C GLU A 55 -12.21 24.48 -22.37
N SER A 56 -10.90 24.41 -22.05
CA SER A 56 -9.90 24.01 -23.03
C SER A 56 -10.30 22.63 -23.52
N GLU A 57 -10.36 22.42 -24.84
CA GLU A 57 -10.79 21.16 -25.46
C GLU A 57 -9.87 20.00 -25.05
N SER A 58 -10.14 19.37 -23.89
CA SER A 58 -9.35 18.24 -23.43
C SER A 58 -9.59 17.05 -24.37
N ARG A 59 -8.53 16.53 -24.98
CA ARG A 59 -8.63 15.32 -25.79
C ARG A 59 -9.01 14.12 -24.91
N CYS A 60 -10.03 13.39 -25.35
CA CYS A 60 -10.44 12.13 -24.73
C CYS A 60 -9.75 10.99 -25.48
N TYR A 61 -9.03 10.14 -24.75
CA TYR A 61 -8.32 8.96 -25.26
C TYR A 61 -8.98 7.69 -24.73
N ASP A 62 -8.79 6.57 -25.44
CA ASP A 62 -8.89 5.29 -24.75
C ASP A 62 -7.80 5.20 -23.66
N LEU A 63 -8.04 4.36 -22.67
CA LEU A 63 -7.16 4.28 -21.50
C LEU A 63 -5.71 3.91 -21.87
N GLY A 64 -5.51 3.02 -22.84
CA GLY A 64 -4.19 2.58 -23.26
C GLY A 64 -3.41 3.69 -23.97
N GLU A 65 -4.06 4.39 -24.90
CA GLU A 65 -3.51 5.57 -25.57
C GLU A 65 -3.20 6.69 -24.58
N GLY A 66 -4.12 6.97 -23.65
CA GLY A 66 -3.93 8.00 -22.62
C GLY A 66 -2.73 7.71 -21.71
N LEU A 67 -2.57 6.47 -21.26
CA LEU A 67 -1.41 6.06 -20.45
C LEU A 67 -0.09 6.16 -21.24
N SER A 68 -0.09 5.77 -22.52
CA SER A 68 1.08 5.88 -23.38
C SER A 68 1.46 7.34 -23.63
N ALA A 69 0.48 8.20 -23.87
CA ALA A 69 0.67 9.64 -24.04
C ALA A 69 1.19 10.27 -22.75
N PHE A 70 0.61 9.93 -21.59
CA PHE A 70 1.06 10.40 -20.28
C PHE A 70 2.52 10.03 -20.03
N ARG A 71 2.90 8.77 -20.25
CA ARG A 71 4.30 8.33 -20.07
C ARG A 71 5.24 9.07 -21.01
N THR A 72 4.85 9.26 -22.27
CA THR A 72 5.68 9.94 -23.26
C THR A 72 5.89 11.41 -22.88
N ARG A 73 4.83 12.14 -22.50
CA ARG A 73 4.94 13.52 -22.00
C ARG A 73 5.78 13.59 -20.72
N ALA A 74 5.50 12.71 -19.75
CA ALA A 74 6.19 12.70 -18.46
C ALA A 74 7.70 12.48 -18.62
N LEU A 75 8.13 11.63 -19.54
CA LEU A 75 9.56 11.41 -19.83
C LEU A 75 10.19 12.52 -20.68
N ALA A 76 9.43 13.14 -21.58
CA ALA A 76 9.92 14.23 -22.43
C ALA A 76 10.18 15.51 -21.63
N MET A 77 9.47 15.72 -20.52
CA MET A 77 9.68 16.83 -19.60
C MET A 77 10.94 16.75 -18.75
N GLN A 78 11.65 15.61 -18.79
CA GLN A 78 12.80 15.39 -17.93
C GLN A 78 14.11 15.69 -18.66
N ASP A 79 14.81 16.70 -18.15
CA ASP A 79 16.09 17.15 -18.68
C ASP A 79 17.27 16.25 -18.27
N SER A 80 17.10 15.44 -17.20
CA SER A 80 18.13 14.54 -16.70
C SER A 80 17.74 13.06 -16.81
N GLU A 81 18.73 12.18 -17.00
CA GLU A 81 18.53 10.72 -16.98
C GLU A 81 18.00 10.22 -15.62
N ARG A 82 18.46 10.88 -14.54
CA ARG A 82 17.97 10.64 -13.18
C ARG A 82 16.46 10.85 -13.10
N HIS A 83 15.97 12.03 -13.48
CA HIS A 83 14.53 12.32 -13.45
C HIS A 83 13.72 11.43 -14.39
N ARG A 84 14.26 11.05 -15.56
CA ARG A 84 13.61 10.06 -16.44
C ARG A 84 13.41 8.72 -15.77
N THR A 85 14.39 8.27 -14.99
CA THR A 85 14.31 7.00 -14.24
C THR A 85 13.23 7.08 -13.15
N LEU A 86 13.18 8.19 -12.41
CA LEU A 86 12.16 8.44 -11.40
C LEU A 86 10.75 8.54 -12.01
N ALA A 87 10.60 9.32 -13.08
CA ALA A 87 9.34 9.48 -13.81
C ALA A 87 8.86 8.16 -14.43
N SER A 88 9.77 7.33 -14.93
CA SER A 88 9.42 5.99 -15.42
C SER A 88 8.85 5.12 -14.29
N ALA A 89 9.45 5.14 -13.11
CA ALA A 89 8.96 4.39 -11.95
C ALA A 89 7.56 4.87 -11.51
N ALA A 90 7.32 6.18 -11.50
CA ALA A 90 6.00 6.76 -11.25
C ALA A 90 4.97 6.34 -12.31
N CYS A 91 5.34 6.36 -13.59
CA CYS A 91 4.46 5.91 -14.68
C CYS A 91 4.10 4.42 -14.58
N ASP A 92 5.02 3.57 -14.12
CA ASP A 92 4.74 2.14 -13.90
C ASP A 92 3.73 1.94 -12.76
N LEU A 93 3.78 2.77 -11.70
CA LEU A 93 2.77 2.79 -10.65
C LEU A 93 1.39 3.21 -11.18
N VAL A 94 1.32 4.32 -11.93
CA VAL A 94 0.09 4.80 -12.58
C VAL A 94 -0.52 3.72 -13.48
N SER A 95 0.31 3.06 -14.29
CA SER A 95 -0.12 1.99 -15.19
C SER A 95 -0.68 0.79 -14.41
N GLY A 96 -0.04 0.41 -13.30
CA GLY A 96 -0.50 -0.67 -12.43
C GLY A 96 -1.89 -0.42 -11.86
N LEU A 97 -2.12 0.80 -11.37
CA LEU A 97 -3.41 1.22 -10.80
C LEU A 97 -4.51 1.35 -11.87
N ALA A 98 -4.22 2.04 -12.97
CA ALA A 98 -5.25 2.43 -13.93
C ALA A 98 -5.72 1.29 -14.85
N THR A 99 -4.83 0.38 -15.26
CA THR A 99 -5.19 -0.68 -16.25
C THR A 99 -5.90 -1.87 -15.63
N GLY A 100 -5.68 -2.10 -14.33
CA GLY A 100 -6.19 -3.26 -13.63
C GLY A 100 -7.71 -3.41 -13.69
N PRO A 101 -8.49 -2.36 -13.36
CA PRO A 101 -9.95 -2.41 -13.34
C PRO A 101 -10.54 -2.85 -14.68
N SER A 102 -10.15 -2.22 -15.79
CA SER A 102 -10.66 -2.58 -17.13
C SER A 102 -10.30 -4.00 -17.58
N SER A 103 -9.22 -4.59 -17.04
CA SER A 103 -8.83 -5.97 -17.37
C SER A 103 -9.66 -7.04 -16.65
N GLN A 104 -10.23 -6.72 -15.49
CA GLN A 104 -10.99 -7.67 -14.65
C GLN A 104 -12.49 -7.39 -14.66
N LEU A 105 -12.90 -6.18 -15.02
CA LEU A 105 -14.29 -5.71 -15.05
C LEU A 105 -14.65 -5.28 -16.48
N PRO A 106 -15.01 -6.23 -17.37
CA PRO A 106 -15.18 -5.94 -18.80
C PRO A 106 -16.31 -4.95 -19.10
N ASP A 107 -17.30 -4.85 -18.21
CA ASP A 107 -18.42 -3.91 -18.34
C ASP A 107 -18.09 -2.51 -17.79
N LEU A 108 -16.92 -2.32 -17.18
CA LEU A 108 -16.47 -1.03 -16.66
C LEU A 108 -15.81 -0.22 -17.78
N SER A 109 -16.53 0.77 -18.30
CA SER A 109 -15.92 1.72 -19.24
C SER A 109 -14.94 2.63 -18.51
N ALA A 110 -13.76 2.83 -19.09
CA ALA A 110 -12.76 3.78 -18.62
C ALA A 110 -12.32 4.70 -19.76
N THR A 111 -12.15 5.98 -19.45
CA THR A 111 -11.62 6.99 -20.38
C THR A 111 -10.46 7.73 -19.75
N ALA A 112 -9.53 8.17 -20.59
CA ALA A 112 -8.38 8.96 -20.18
C ALA A 112 -8.46 10.36 -20.78
N ARG A 113 -8.18 11.40 -19.99
CA ARG A 113 -8.05 12.78 -20.47
C ARG A 113 -6.70 13.32 -20.05
N LEU A 114 -6.01 13.92 -21.02
CA LEU A 114 -4.81 14.71 -20.77
C LEU A 114 -5.16 16.16 -21.10
N PRO A 115 -5.23 17.05 -20.10
CA PRO A 115 -5.39 18.49 -20.34
C PRO A 115 -4.28 19.01 -21.25
N ASP A 116 -4.60 19.99 -22.09
CA ASP A 116 -3.61 20.66 -22.95
C ASP A 116 -2.91 21.81 -22.21
N ASP A 117 -3.53 22.35 -21.16
CA ASP A 117 -2.98 23.39 -20.30
C ASP A 117 -2.05 22.78 -19.24
N GLU A 118 -0.94 22.22 -19.72
CA GLU A 118 0.14 21.71 -18.88
C GLU A 118 1.06 22.88 -18.53
N ALA A 119 1.14 23.22 -17.23
CA ALA A 119 2.24 24.03 -16.76
C ALA A 119 3.56 23.34 -17.17
N ALA A 120 4.59 24.13 -17.51
CA ALA A 120 5.85 23.63 -18.07
C ALA A 120 6.48 22.45 -17.29
N ASP A 121 6.14 22.32 -15.99
CA ASP A 121 6.75 21.39 -15.05
C ASP A 121 5.78 20.30 -14.52
N SER A 122 4.58 20.13 -15.13
CA SER A 122 3.64 19.06 -14.75
C SER A 122 2.94 18.35 -15.92
N VAL A 123 2.70 17.02 -15.79
CA VAL A 123 1.77 16.26 -16.65
C VAL A 123 0.60 15.76 -15.82
N CYS A 124 -0.62 15.87 -16.34
CA CYS A 124 -1.83 15.37 -15.69
C CYS A 124 -2.53 14.32 -16.56
N LEU A 125 -2.81 13.15 -15.98
CA LEU A 125 -3.71 12.15 -16.54
C LEU A 125 -4.94 12.02 -15.64
N LYS A 126 -6.11 12.31 -16.17
CA LYS A 126 -7.38 12.01 -15.52
C LYS A 126 -7.94 10.71 -16.06
N VAL A 127 -8.17 9.74 -15.18
CA VAL A 127 -8.83 8.48 -15.51
C VAL A 127 -10.23 8.51 -14.93
N ARG A 128 -11.23 8.38 -15.79
CA ARG A 128 -12.64 8.31 -15.40
C ARG A 128 -13.22 6.94 -15.70
N HIS A 129 -13.67 6.26 -14.66
CA HIS A 129 -14.48 5.05 -14.71
C HIS A 129 -15.97 5.41 -14.70
N SER A 130 -16.84 4.51 -15.15
CA SER A 130 -18.30 4.74 -15.09
C SER A 130 -18.87 4.77 -13.67
N GLN A 131 -18.12 4.29 -12.67
CA GLN A 131 -18.45 4.30 -11.25
C GLN A 131 -17.18 4.07 -10.42
N ALA A 132 -17.26 4.28 -9.10
CA ALA A 132 -16.16 4.01 -8.20
C ALA A 132 -15.85 2.50 -8.11
N ILE A 133 -14.60 2.18 -7.82
CA ILE A 133 -14.09 0.81 -7.81
C ILE A 133 -13.26 0.53 -6.57
N GLU A 134 -13.25 -0.72 -6.14
CA GLU A 134 -12.49 -1.20 -5.00
C GLU A 134 -11.70 -2.45 -5.40
N GLY A 135 -10.41 -2.45 -5.08
CA GLY A 135 -9.46 -3.51 -5.37
C GLY A 135 -8.95 -4.14 -4.10
N GLU A 136 -9.26 -5.40 -3.88
CA GLU A 136 -8.72 -6.17 -2.76
C GLU A 136 -7.22 -6.42 -2.95
N ILE A 137 -6.37 -6.02 -2.01
CA ILE A 137 -4.94 -6.36 -2.03
C ILE A 137 -4.78 -7.82 -1.54
N ALA A 138 -4.58 -8.73 -2.47
CA ALA A 138 -4.44 -10.17 -2.31
C ALA A 138 -2.96 -10.56 -2.26
N THR A 139 -2.41 -10.68 -1.05
CA THR A 139 -1.01 -11.09 -0.83
C THR A 139 -0.87 -12.07 0.31
N ARG A 140 0.09 -12.99 0.20
CA ARG A 140 0.52 -13.85 1.31
C ARG A 140 1.25 -13.09 2.43
N SER A 141 1.64 -11.84 2.20
CA SER A 141 2.17 -10.96 3.24
C SER A 141 1.08 -10.29 4.08
N ARG A 142 -0.21 -10.52 3.77
CA ARG A 142 -1.34 -10.21 4.67
C ARG A 142 -1.58 -8.72 4.90
N ILE A 143 -1.66 -7.97 3.81
CA ILE A 143 -1.99 -6.54 3.85
C ILE A 143 -3.51 -6.38 4.06
N GLY A 144 -3.88 -5.69 5.13
CA GLY A 144 -5.26 -5.43 5.54
C GLY A 144 -5.89 -4.20 4.89
N TYR A 145 -5.59 -3.96 3.62
CA TYR A 145 -6.07 -2.80 2.87
C TYR A 145 -6.73 -3.21 1.55
N SER A 146 -7.71 -2.42 1.14
CA SER A 146 -8.23 -2.36 -0.22
C SER A 146 -7.77 -1.06 -0.87
N VAL A 147 -7.51 -1.11 -2.18
CA VAL A 147 -7.36 0.08 -3.03
C VAL A 147 -8.74 0.58 -3.38
N TYR A 148 -9.02 1.86 -3.25
CA TYR A 148 -10.26 2.48 -3.67
C TYR A 148 -9.93 3.61 -4.64
N MET A 149 -10.61 3.63 -5.79
CA MET A 149 -10.51 4.71 -6.76
C MET A 149 -11.89 5.31 -6.96
N GLN A 150 -11.98 6.63 -6.80
CA GLN A 150 -13.19 7.39 -7.13
C GLN A 150 -13.50 7.28 -8.64
N GLU A 151 -14.72 7.68 -9.02
CA GLU A 151 -15.15 7.69 -10.43
C GLU A 151 -14.15 8.41 -11.33
N GLU A 152 -13.60 9.53 -10.85
CA GLU A 152 -12.48 10.22 -11.47
C GLU A 152 -11.28 10.17 -10.52
N THR A 153 -10.16 9.63 -11.01
CA THR A 153 -8.86 9.67 -10.34
C THR A 153 -7.88 10.43 -11.21
N SER A 154 -7.15 11.38 -10.62
CA SER A 154 -6.12 12.15 -11.32
C SER A 154 -4.73 11.66 -10.92
N PHE A 155 -3.82 11.62 -11.88
CA PHE A 155 -2.41 11.33 -11.70
C PHE A 155 -1.63 12.54 -12.20
N ILE A 156 -1.05 13.30 -11.28
CA ILE A 156 -0.35 14.54 -11.61
C ILE A 156 1.12 14.34 -11.26
N LEU A 157 1.96 14.29 -12.29
CA LEU A 157 3.40 14.11 -12.13
C LEU A 157 4.09 15.46 -12.24
N ARG A 158 4.93 15.79 -11.25
CA ARG A 158 5.73 17.02 -11.20
C ARG A 158 7.18 16.70 -10.87
N VAL A 159 8.08 17.58 -11.31
CA VAL A 159 9.49 17.55 -10.91
C VAL A 159 9.70 18.57 -9.80
N HIS A 160 10.34 18.17 -8.71
CA HIS A 160 10.65 19.07 -7.60
C HIS A 160 12.10 18.87 -7.14
N GLY A 161 12.98 19.75 -7.61
CA GLY A 161 14.42 19.62 -7.37
C GLY A 161 14.95 18.29 -7.92
N ASP A 162 15.45 17.43 -7.04
CA ASP A 162 16.00 16.11 -7.36
C ASP A 162 14.97 14.97 -7.32
N GLU A 163 13.71 15.29 -7.03
CA GLU A 163 12.63 14.33 -6.85
C GLU A 163 11.59 14.42 -7.97
N VAL A 164 10.84 13.33 -8.14
CA VAL A 164 9.58 13.32 -8.88
C VAL A 164 8.44 13.08 -7.91
N VAL A 165 7.43 13.94 -7.97
CA VAL A 165 6.23 13.85 -7.12
C VAL A 165 5.04 13.45 -7.97
N LEU A 166 4.34 12.39 -7.56
CA LEU A 166 3.10 11.93 -8.19
C LEU A 166 1.93 12.18 -7.25
N GLU A 167 1.12 13.21 -7.50
CA GLU A 167 -0.13 13.44 -6.79
C GLU A 167 -1.21 12.49 -7.31
N THR A 168 -2.05 11.97 -6.41
CA THR A 168 -3.10 11.00 -6.77
C THR A 168 -4.50 11.34 -6.23
N PRO A 169 -5.08 12.52 -6.55
CA PRO A 169 -6.45 12.83 -6.14
C PRO A 169 -7.45 11.76 -6.59
N GLY A 170 -8.29 11.29 -5.67
CA GLY A 170 -9.29 10.25 -5.91
C GLY A 170 -8.82 8.82 -5.60
N LEU A 171 -7.54 8.63 -5.23
CA LEU A 171 -7.01 7.36 -4.74
C LEU A 171 -7.09 7.30 -3.20
N GLU A 172 -7.57 6.18 -2.67
CA GLU A 172 -7.58 5.90 -1.23
C GLU A 172 -7.16 4.45 -0.97
N PHE A 173 -6.59 4.19 0.21
CA PHE A 173 -6.44 2.85 0.75
C PHE A 173 -7.31 2.71 1.99
N ARG A 174 -8.26 1.79 1.92
CA ARG A 174 -9.26 1.58 2.96
C ARG A 174 -8.88 0.35 3.79
N PRO A 175 -8.92 0.42 5.13
CA PRO A 175 -8.75 -0.77 5.95
C PRO A 175 -9.89 -1.75 5.67
N LEU A 176 -9.69 -3.02 6.02
CA LEU A 176 -10.73 -4.03 5.82
C LEU A 176 -12.03 -3.64 6.53
N ARG A 177 -13.17 -3.78 5.83
CA ARG A 177 -14.50 -3.41 6.34
C ARG A 177 -14.83 -4.13 7.65
N ASP A 178 -14.53 -5.42 7.71
CA ASP A 178 -14.73 -6.26 8.91
C ASP A 178 -13.84 -5.84 10.09
N ALA A 179 -12.63 -5.30 9.85
CA ALA A 179 -11.79 -4.74 10.91
C ALA A 179 -12.40 -3.47 11.53
N ALA A 180 -12.91 -2.56 10.71
CA ALA A 180 -13.59 -1.35 11.19
C ALA A 180 -14.88 -1.69 11.95
N ALA A 181 -15.71 -2.58 11.40
CA ALA A 181 -16.94 -3.05 12.03
C ALA A 181 -16.66 -3.75 13.38
N LEU A 182 -15.64 -4.62 13.42
CA LEU A 182 -15.21 -5.29 14.64
C LEU A 182 -14.71 -4.30 15.69
N ARG A 183 -13.92 -3.28 15.30
CA ARG A 183 -13.49 -2.21 16.22
C ARG A 183 -14.68 -1.51 16.85
N GLY A 184 -15.66 -1.09 16.03
CA GLY A 184 -16.87 -0.42 16.51
C GLY A 184 -17.65 -1.29 17.51
N LYS A 185 -17.85 -2.58 17.19
CA LYS A 185 -18.51 -3.56 18.07
C LYS A 185 -17.74 -3.72 19.40
N LEU A 186 -16.42 -3.89 19.33
CA LEU A 186 -15.58 -4.07 20.52
C LEU A 186 -15.53 -2.82 21.41
N ARG A 187 -15.43 -1.62 20.84
CA ARG A 187 -15.49 -0.35 21.60
C ARG A 187 -16.81 -0.23 22.33
N ALA A 188 -17.93 -0.53 21.67
CA ALA A 188 -19.26 -0.48 22.27
C ALA A 188 -19.44 -1.52 23.40
N LEU A 189 -18.94 -2.75 23.20
CA LEU A 189 -19.10 -3.84 24.17
C LEU A 189 -18.15 -3.72 25.38
N LEU A 190 -16.90 -3.35 25.15
CA LEU A 190 -15.85 -3.34 26.18
C LEU A 190 -15.71 -1.97 26.86
N GLY A 191 -16.17 -0.88 26.23
CA GLY A 191 -16.12 0.47 26.80
C GLY A 191 -14.71 0.84 27.27
N GLY A 192 -14.60 1.31 28.52
CA GLY A 192 -13.31 1.67 29.13
C GLY A 192 -12.34 0.49 29.33
N ALA A 193 -12.79 -0.76 29.16
CA ALA A 193 -11.94 -1.93 29.16
C ALA A 193 -11.43 -2.32 27.76
N PHE A 194 -11.72 -1.54 26.71
CA PHE A 194 -11.23 -1.79 25.35
C PHE A 194 -9.70 -1.65 25.30
N SER A 195 -9.00 -2.78 25.33
CA SER A 195 -7.55 -2.86 25.25
C SER A 195 -7.15 -4.00 24.31
N LYS A 196 -5.87 -4.03 23.94
CA LYS A 196 -5.27 -5.10 23.14
C LYS A 196 -5.61 -6.50 23.67
N GLN A 197 -5.45 -6.72 24.97
CA GLN A 197 -5.69 -8.02 25.62
C GLN A 197 -7.16 -8.41 25.63
N THR A 198 -8.05 -7.48 26.03
CA THR A 198 -9.48 -7.76 26.17
C THR A 198 -10.15 -7.92 24.81
N ALA A 199 -9.73 -7.13 23.81
CA ALA A 199 -10.18 -7.24 22.43
C ALA A 199 -9.82 -8.62 21.84
N TYR A 200 -8.57 -9.05 21.96
CA TYR A 200 -8.15 -10.36 21.45
C TYR A 200 -8.86 -11.51 22.15
N LYS A 201 -8.91 -11.51 23.49
CA LYS A 201 -9.60 -12.55 24.25
C LYS A 201 -11.08 -12.65 23.88
N TRP A 202 -11.74 -11.51 23.68
CA TRP A 202 -13.13 -11.50 23.25
C TRP A 202 -13.27 -12.05 21.82
N TRP A 203 -12.44 -11.58 20.89
CA TRP A 203 -12.47 -12.02 19.50
C TRP A 203 -12.21 -13.52 19.38
N GLU A 204 -11.21 -14.07 20.08
CA GLU A 204 -10.90 -15.50 20.07
C GLU A 204 -12.12 -16.37 20.46
N ALA A 205 -12.94 -15.91 21.40
CA ALA A 205 -14.14 -16.61 21.85
C ALA A 205 -15.36 -16.46 20.91
N HIS A 206 -15.35 -15.48 20.01
CA HIS A 206 -16.51 -15.12 19.17
C HIS A 206 -16.17 -14.99 17.67
N ALA A 207 -14.96 -15.38 17.25
CA ALA A 207 -14.43 -15.07 15.92
C ALA A 207 -15.35 -15.57 14.81
N ASP A 208 -15.89 -16.78 14.94
CA ASP A 208 -16.74 -17.39 13.92
C ASP A 208 -18.12 -16.72 13.81
N GLU A 209 -18.59 -16.03 14.87
CA GLU A 209 -19.83 -15.25 14.84
C GLU A 209 -19.62 -13.90 14.15
N VAL A 210 -18.53 -13.19 14.47
CA VAL A 210 -18.32 -11.80 14.04
C VAL A 210 -17.51 -11.64 12.77
N CYS A 211 -16.66 -12.62 12.49
CA CYS A 211 -15.81 -12.69 11.31
C CYS A 211 -15.88 -14.12 10.76
N PRO A 212 -17.04 -14.56 10.22
CA PRO A 212 -17.22 -15.92 9.74
C PRO A 212 -16.16 -16.29 8.71
N PHE A 213 -15.68 -17.52 8.77
CA PHE A 213 -14.57 -17.98 7.95
C PHE A 213 -14.93 -18.03 6.46
N GLU A 214 -16.19 -18.10 6.08
CA GLU A 214 -16.63 -18.20 4.69
C GLU A 214 -16.62 -16.83 3.98
N SER A 215 -16.54 -15.73 4.73
CA SER A 215 -16.76 -14.39 4.19
C SER A 215 -15.85 -13.29 4.72
N SER A 216 -15.12 -13.52 5.82
CA SER A 216 -14.26 -12.49 6.43
C SER A 216 -12.82 -12.60 5.95
N LYS A 217 -12.38 -11.57 5.22
CA LYS A 217 -10.98 -11.43 4.83
C LYS A 217 -10.08 -11.21 6.05
N LEU A 218 -10.54 -10.45 7.05
CA LEU A 218 -9.80 -10.30 8.30
C LEU A 218 -9.55 -11.65 8.96
N ARG A 219 -10.57 -12.53 9.00
CA ARG A 219 -10.42 -13.89 9.52
C ARG A 219 -9.39 -14.68 8.73
N TRP A 220 -9.43 -14.67 7.40
CA TRP A 220 -8.44 -15.34 6.56
C TRP A 220 -7.03 -14.84 6.83
N ILE A 221 -6.86 -13.52 6.91
CA ILE A 221 -5.57 -12.91 7.20
C ILE A 221 -5.06 -13.33 8.58
N ILE A 222 -5.87 -13.23 9.63
CA ILE A 222 -5.42 -13.60 10.97
C ILE A 222 -5.12 -15.10 11.04
N GLU A 223 -5.97 -15.96 10.47
CA GLU A 223 -5.74 -17.41 10.44
C GLU A 223 -4.48 -17.76 9.64
N SER A 224 -4.19 -17.02 8.58
CA SER A 224 -2.98 -17.25 7.80
C SER A 224 -1.68 -16.94 8.56
N ILE A 225 -1.77 -16.10 9.59
CA ILE A 225 -0.64 -15.74 10.45
C ILE A 225 -0.62 -16.67 11.67
N LEU A 226 -1.77 -16.91 12.30
CA LEU A 226 -1.85 -17.58 13.61
C LEU A 226 -2.28 -19.05 13.56
N GLY A 227 -2.89 -19.49 12.46
CA GLY A 227 -3.42 -20.84 12.25
C GLY A 227 -2.39 -21.87 11.82
N LEU A 228 -1.24 -21.42 11.29
CA LEU A 228 -0.12 -22.34 11.01
C LEU A 228 0.51 -22.78 12.34
N ARG A 229 0.47 -24.09 12.61
CA ARG A 229 0.97 -24.67 13.88
C ARG A 229 2.38 -24.22 14.23
N SER A 230 3.26 -24.12 13.23
CA SER A 230 4.64 -23.68 13.39
C SER A 230 4.74 -22.25 13.92
N ILE A 231 3.91 -21.34 13.40
CA ILE A 231 3.85 -19.96 13.87
C ILE A 231 3.17 -19.89 15.23
N SER A 232 2.00 -20.51 15.36
CA SER A 232 1.19 -20.51 16.58
C SER A 232 1.99 -20.98 17.80
N ALA A 233 2.84 -22.00 17.64
CA ALA A 233 3.66 -22.57 18.70
C ALA A 233 4.78 -21.62 19.20
N VAL A 234 5.27 -20.72 18.34
CA VAL A 234 6.38 -19.80 18.68
C VAL A 234 5.93 -18.36 18.85
N THR A 235 4.65 -18.07 18.62
CA THR A 235 4.06 -16.74 18.75
C THR A 235 3.48 -16.55 20.15
N PRO A 236 4.18 -15.84 21.07
CA PRO A 236 3.64 -15.42 22.36
C PRO A 236 2.27 -14.78 22.26
N GLN A 237 1.50 -14.91 23.34
CA GLN A 237 0.17 -14.31 23.48
C GLN A 237 0.14 -12.83 23.07
N GLU A 238 1.09 -12.03 23.57
CA GLU A 238 1.21 -10.61 23.22
C GLU A 238 1.32 -10.38 21.71
N GLY A 239 2.01 -11.25 20.98
CA GLY A 239 2.13 -11.15 19.54
C GLY A 239 0.82 -11.44 18.81
N ARG A 240 0.04 -12.41 19.30
CA ARG A 240 -1.30 -12.70 18.76
C ARG A 240 -2.24 -11.52 18.97
N GLU A 241 -2.17 -10.92 20.15
CA GLU A 241 -2.95 -9.73 20.48
C GLU A 241 -2.54 -8.54 19.60
N ASN A 242 -1.24 -8.34 19.36
CA ASN A 242 -0.72 -7.30 18.48
C ASN A 242 -1.22 -7.45 17.04
N VAL A 243 -1.30 -8.68 16.51
CA VAL A 243 -1.79 -8.94 15.14
C VAL A 243 -3.21 -8.42 14.98
N LEU A 244 -4.14 -8.83 15.84
CA LEU A 244 -5.52 -8.32 15.80
C LEU A 244 -5.55 -6.81 16.04
N TRP A 245 -4.81 -6.33 17.02
CA TRP A 245 -4.80 -4.91 17.40
C TRP A 245 -4.32 -4.01 16.26
N GLY A 246 -3.33 -4.45 15.47
CA GLY A 246 -2.86 -3.80 14.26
C GLY A 246 -3.97 -3.61 13.23
N PHE A 247 -4.72 -4.67 12.91
CA PHE A 247 -5.85 -4.57 11.97
C PHE A 247 -6.99 -3.70 12.50
N LEU A 248 -7.31 -3.79 13.80
CA LEU A 248 -8.32 -2.93 14.41
C LEU A 248 -7.94 -1.44 14.36
N HIS A 249 -6.65 -1.11 14.41
CA HIS A 249 -6.16 0.28 14.36
C HIS A 249 -5.69 0.71 12.97
N ALA A 250 -5.93 -0.10 11.93
CA ALA A 250 -5.71 0.33 10.56
C ALA A 250 -6.63 1.52 10.24
N ARG A 251 -6.05 2.61 9.75
CA ARG A 251 -6.76 3.83 9.35
C ARG A 251 -6.89 3.92 7.84
N ARG A 252 -7.83 4.73 7.37
CA ARG A 252 -7.90 5.12 5.95
C ARG A 252 -6.65 5.93 5.60
N LEU A 253 -5.99 5.58 4.50
CA LEU A 253 -4.84 6.32 3.96
C LEU A 253 -5.29 7.00 2.67
N ARG A 254 -5.20 8.32 2.60
CA ARG A 254 -5.49 9.10 1.39
C ARG A 254 -4.16 9.66 0.90
N PRO A 255 -3.43 8.97 0.00
CA PRO A 255 -2.16 9.49 -0.50
C PRO A 255 -2.40 10.83 -1.21
N GLU A 256 -1.83 11.91 -0.67
CA GLU A 256 -1.78 13.20 -1.36
C GLU A 256 -0.80 13.09 -2.53
N CYS A 257 0.37 12.50 -2.27
CA CYS A 257 1.38 12.26 -3.26
C CYS A 257 2.29 11.07 -2.94
N PHE A 258 3.03 10.64 -3.94
CA PHE A 258 4.17 9.74 -3.84
C PHE A 258 5.44 10.48 -4.25
N HIS A 259 6.43 10.52 -3.36
CA HIS A 259 7.75 11.10 -3.63
C HIS A 259 8.69 10.00 -4.12
N PHE A 260 9.31 10.22 -5.28
CA PHE A 260 10.32 9.33 -5.86
C PHE A 260 11.66 10.03 -5.86
N TRP A 261 12.69 9.36 -5.34
CA TRP A 261 14.06 9.85 -5.34
C TRP A 261 15.04 8.70 -5.57
N GLU A 262 16.28 9.05 -5.86
CA GLU A 262 17.37 8.09 -5.99
C GLU A 262 18.15 8.01 -4.67
N ASP A 263 18.15 6.83 -4.05
CA ASP A 263 19.04 6.49 -2.94
C ASP A 263 20.35 5.91 -3.50
N GLU A 264 21.49 6.45 -3.05
CA GLU A 264 22.82 6.09 -3.58
C GLU A 264 23.14 4.59 -3.53
N ARG A 265 22.61 3.88 -2.53
CA ARG A 265 22.92 2.46 -2.30
C ARG A 265 21.86 1.54 -2.86
N LEU A 266 20.64 2.04 -2.93
CA LEU A 266 19.44 1.24 -3.05
C LEU A 266 18.66 1.52 -4.34
N GLY A 267 19.09 2.52 -5.12
CA GLY A 267 18.47 2.98 -6.34
C GLY A 267 17.18 3.76 -6.05
N VAL A 268 16.23 3.74 -6.98
CA VAL A 268 14.98 4.49 -6.82
C VAL A 268 14.20 4.01 -5.59
N ARG A 269 13.71 4.96 -4.80
CA ARG A 269 12.86 4.77 -3.62
C ARG A 269 11.60 5.61 -3.72
N VAL A 270 10.56 5.17 -3.02
CA VAL A 270 9.27 5.84 -2.98
C VAL A 270 8.66 5.84 -1.58
N VAL A 271 8.10 6.98 -1.18
CA VAL A 271 7.21 7.10 -0.01
C VAL A 271 5.90 7.77 -0.43
N GLY A 272 4.82 7.35 0.20
CA GLY A 272 3.51 7.97 0.08
C GLY A 272 3.29 8.91 1.26
N VAL A 273 2.97 10.17 0.96
CA VAL A 273 2.53 11.14 1.96
C VAL A 273 1.02 11.05 2.02
N ALA A 274 0.50 10.56 3.14
CA ALA A 274 -0.93 10.47 3.37
C ALA A 274 -1.46 11.78 3.96
N ALA A 275 -2.63 12.21 3.48
CA ALA A 275 -3.36 13.34 4.02
C ALA A 275 -3.57 13.19 5.54
N PRO A 276 -3.65 14.31 6.27
CA PRO A 276 -3.93 14.28 7.69
C PRO A 276 -5.29 13.60 8.00
N PRO A 277 -5.47 13.06 9.21
CA PRO A 277 -6.76 12.57 9.69
C PRO A 277 -7.86 13.62 9.51
N GLN A 278 -9.04 13.18 9.06
CA GLN A 278 -10.20 14.05 8.88
C GLN A 278 -11.19 14.01 10.05
N SER A 279 -10.97 13.11 11.01
CA SER A 279 -11.79 12.97 12.20
C SER A 279 -10.94 12.67 13.44
N GLU A 280 -11.51 12.89 14.62
CA GLU A 280 -10.88 12.54 15.89
C GLU A 280 -10.60 11.03 15.98
N GLU A 281 -11.53 10.20 15.51
CA GLU A 281 -11.30 8.73 15.45
C GLU A 281 -10.09 8.40 14.57
N GLU A 282 -9.97 8.98 13.38
CA GLU A 282 -8.82 8.72 12.52
C GLU A 282 -7.49 9.18 13.15
N ALA A 283 -7.51 10.29 13.90
CA ALA A 283 -6.34 10.78 14.61
C ALA A 283 -5.94 9.82 15.74
N GLU A 284 -6.89 9.32 16.53
CA GLU A 284 -6.64 8.29 17.54
C GLU A 284 -6.03 7.02 16.92
N LEU A 285 -6.59 6.56 15.80
CA LEU A 285 -6.10 5.38 15.09
C LEU A 285 -4.67 5.60 14.60
N GLN A 286 -4.36 6.78 14.08
CA GLN A 286 -3.00 7.13 13.66
C GLN A 286 -2.03 7.06 14.83
N VAL A 287 -2.32 7.74 15.95
CA VAL A 287 -1.45 7.72 17.14
C VAL A 287 -1.22 6.29 17.63
N CYS A 288 -2.27 5.47 17.70
CA CYS A 288 -2.15 4.08 18.12
C CYS A 288 -1.29 3.25 17.14
N SER A 289 -1.52 3.43 15.83
CA SER A 289 -0.78 2.74 14.79
C SER A 289 0.71 3.11 14.81
N ASP A 290 1.00 4.41 14.86
CA ASP A 290 2.38 4.92 14.86
C ASP A 290 3.14 4.44 16.10
N ALA A 291 2.48 4.45 17.28
CA ALA A 291 3.06 3.92 18.50
C ALA A 291 3.36 2.41 18.44
N MET A 292 2.54 1.63 17.73
CA MET A 292 2.83 0.20 17.49
C MET A 292 4.00 0.01 16.52
N ILE A 293 4.01 0.75 15.42
CA ILE A 293 5.03 0.66 14.38
C ILE A 293 6.40 1.05 14.95
N ALA A 294 6.45 2.09 15.79
CA ALA A 294 7.66 2.53 16.48
C ALA A 294 8.25 1.47 17.44
N GLN A 295 7.46 0.49 17.88
CA GLN A 295 7.93 -0.60 18.74
C GLN A 295 8.54 -1.76 17.95
N VAL A 296 8.48 -1.76 16.61
CA VAL A 296 9.02 -2.84 15.79
C VAL A 296 10.56 -2.79 15.79
N PRO A 297 11.25 -3.83 16.31
CA PRO A 297 12.71 -3.84 16.33
C PRO A 297 13.32 -3.89 14.93
N GLN A 298 14.43 -3.16 14.71
CA GLN A 298 15.16 -3.15 13.43
C GLN A 298 15.52 -4.54 12.90
N ARG A 299 15.93 -5.45 13.77
CA ARG A 299 16.23 -6.84 13.41
C ARG A 299 15.01 -7.55 12.79
N ASP A 300 13.82 -7.23 13.29
CA ASP A 300 12.58 -7.85 12.82
C ASP A 300 12.24 -7.29 11.43
N LEU A 301 12.59 -6.04 11.11
CA LEU A 301 12.42 -5.49 9.74
C LEU A 301 13.24 -6.28 8.69
N THR A 302 14.45 -6.72 9.02
CA THR A 302 15.27 -7.54 8.09
C THR A 302 14.64 -8.89 7.79
N LEU A 303 14.13 -9.58 8.82
CA LEU A 303 13.37 -10.83 8.62
C LEU A 303 12.08 -10.56 7.85
N GLY A 304 11.47 -9.39 8.15
CA GLY A 304 10.44 -8.69 7.39
C GLY A 304 10.49 -8.94 5.91
N GLU A 305 11.59 -8.47 5.35
CA GLU A 305 11.80 -8.39 3.91
C GLU A 305 11.87 -9.77 3.25
N TYR A 306 12.25 -10.80 4.00
CA TYR A 306 12.34 -12.17 3.51
C TYR A 306 10.97 -12.86 3.49
N PHE A 307 10.22 -12.79 4.58
CA PHE A 307 8.97 -13.54 4.73
C PHE A 307 7.73 -12.78 4.26
N MET A 308 7.74 -11.44 4.37
CA MET A 308 6.60 -10.58 4.08
C MET A 308 6.99 -9.37 3.22
N PRO A 309 7.64 -9.58 2.06
CA PRO A 309 8.19 -8.50 1.25
C PRO A 309 7.15 -7.46 0.85
N SER A 310 5.90 -7.86 0.58
CA SER A 310 4.84 -6.91 0.22
C SER A 310 4.45 -6.01 1.40
N SER A 311 4.31 -6.57 2.61
CA SER A 311 3.95 -5.79 3.79
C SER A 311 5.08 -4.90 4.26
N MET A 312 6.33 -5.33 4.11
CA MET A 312 7.47 -4.45 4.38
C MET A 312 7.56 -3.30 3.39
N ASN A 313 7.28 -3.54 2.10
CA ASN A 313 7.23 -2.43 1.13
C ASN A 313 6.03 -1.51 1.39
N TRP A 314 4.91 -2.03 1.88
CA TRP A 314 3.78 -1.22 2.31
C TRP A 314 4.13 -0.35 3.52
N LEU A 315 4.77 -0.93 4.54
CA LEU A 315 5.19 -0.23 5.73
C LEU A 315 6.26 0.83 5.41
N ALA A 316 7.23 0.49 4.56
CA ALA A 316 8.22 1.45 4.07
C ALA A 316 7.62 2.54 3.18
N LEU A 317 6.48 2.28 2.52
CA LEU A 317 5.80 3.27 1.70
C LEU A 317 5.17 4.37 2.56
N PHE A 318 4.53 4.02 3.69
CA PHE A 318 3.74 4.99 4.48
C PHE A 318 4.33 5.33 5.85
N ASN A 319 5.34 4.60 6.32
CA ASN A 319 5.89 4.73 7.67
C ASN A 319 7.42 4.59 7.69
N SER A 320 8.10 4.88 6.58
CA SER A 320 9.56 4.80 6.42
C SER A 320 10.33 5.51 7.53
N ASP A 321 9.87 6.71 7.89
CA ASP A 321 10.43 7.55 8.93
C ASP A 321 10.32 6.91 10.31
N ILE A 322 9.16 6.34 10.63
CA ILE A 322 8.90 5.68 11.92
C ILE A 322 9.77 4.41 12.06
N ILE A 323 9.89 3.62 10.99
CA ILE A 323 10.67 2.37 11.01
C ILE A 323 12.15 2.56 10.67
N GLY A 324 12.59 3.78 10.35
CA GLY A 324 13.96 4.07 9.95
C GLY A 324 14.41 3.36 8.66
N GLN A 325 13.52 3.22 7.68
CA GLN A 325 13.84 2.69 6.34
C GLN A 325 13.86 3.80 5.27
N PRO A 326 14.68 3.68 4.21
CA PRO A 326 14.82 4.69 3.16
C PRO A 326 13.68 4.69 2.13
N GLY A 327 12.48 4.21 2.49
CA GLY A 327 11.35 4.10 1.56
C GLY A 327 11.24 2.76 0.84
N ALA A 328 10.13 2.58 0.11
CA ALA A 328 9.79 1.35 -0.58
C ALA A 328 10.47 1.23 -1.94
N ASN A 329 10.56 0.00 -2.47
CA ASN A 329 10.98 -0.22 -3.85
C ASN A 329 9.80 0.03 -4.80
N PRO A 330 9.89 0.98 -5.75
CA PRO A 330 8.75 1.37 -6.59
C PRO A 330 8.25 0.23 -7.48
N GLY A 331 9.14 -0.65 -7.97
CA GLY A 331 8.73 -1.82 -8.76
C GLY A 331 7.92 -2.84 -7.94
N LYS A 332 8.25 -3.02 -6.65
CA LYS A 332 7.46 -3.86 -5.73
C LYS A 332 6.11 -3.21 -5.41
N VAL A 333 6.06 -1.89 -5.23
CA VAL A 333 4.82 -1.13 -4.99
C VAL A 333 3.91 -1.14 -6.22
N ALA A 334 4.45 -0.88 -7.41
CA ALA A 334 3.70 -0.96 -8.67
C ALA A 334 3.12 -2.37 -8.90
N LYS A 335 3.90 -3.42 -8.64
CA LYS A 335 3.40 -4.80 -8.67
C LYS A 335 2.29 -5.03 -7.64
N LEU A 336 2.47 -4.55 -6.41
CA LEU A 336 1.50 -4.68 -5.32
C LEU A 336 0.16 -4.02 -5.67
N LEU A 337 0.18 -2.93 -6.43
CA LEU A 337 -0.99 -2.15 -6.81
C LEU A 337 -1.52 -2.49 -8.22
N SER A 338 -0.89 -3.46 -8.90
CA SER A 338 -1.34 -3.95 -10.22
C SER A 338 -2.35 -5.09 -10.11
N ALA A 339 -3.22 -5.21 -11.11
CA ALA A 339 -4.21 -6.29 -11.17
C ALA A 339 -3.58 -7.69 -11.19
N ALA A 340 -4.12 -8.58 -10.36
CA ALA A 340 -3.91 -10.02 -10.47
C ALA A 340 -4.44 -10.53 -11.82
N ARG A 341 -3.77 -11.53 -12.41
CA ARG A 341 -4.28 -12.20 -13.62
C ARG A 341 -4.96 -13.51 -13.27
N GLU A 342 -4.47 -14.16 -12.22
CA GLU A 342 -5.02 -15.40 -11.69
C GLU A 342 -5.05 -15.34 -10.17
N TRP A 343 -6.15 -15.82 -9.61
CA TRP A 343 -6.36 -15.97 -8.18
C TRP A 343 -7.43 -17.05 -7.98
N GLY A 344 -7.60 -17.48 -6.74
CA GLY A 344 -8.60 -18.46 -6.37
C GLY A 344 -8.27 -19.12 -5.04
N PRO A 345 -9.22 -19.90 -4.52
CA PRO A 345 -9.02 -20.68 -3.32
C PRO A 345 -8.02 -21.83 -3.54
N ALA A 346 -7.45 -22.34 -2.45
CA ALA A 346 -6.73 -23.62 -2.48
C ALA A 346 -7.68 -24.79 -2.76
N GLU A 347 -7.12 -25.94 -3.10
CA GLU A 347 -7.89 -27.18 -3.31
C GLU A 347 -8.36 -27.82 -1.98
N ASP A 348 -7.66 -27.56 -0.88
CA ASP A 348 -7.91 -28.15 0.42
C ASP A 348 -7.65 -27.20 1.61
N GLY A 349 -7.86 -27.71 2.82
CA GLY A 349 -7.63 -26.97 4.05
C GLY A 349 -8.64 -25.86 4.31
N TRP A 350 -8.29 -24.93 5.21
CA TRP A 350 -9.09 -23.72 5.44
C TRP A 350 -8.94 -22.73 4.28
N GLN A 351 -7.83 -22.82 3.55
CA GLN A 351 -7.46 -21.96 2.42
C GLN A 351 -8.43 -22.08 1.24
N GLN A 352 -9.25 -23.14 1.18
CA GLN A 352 -10.34 -23.26 0.22
C GLN A 352 -11.41 -22.15 0.38
N GLN A 353 -11.46 -21.49 1.55
CA GLN A 353 -12.39 -20.38 1.81
C GLN A 353 -11.79 -19.02 1.41
N ASP A 354 -10.46 -18.89 1.38
CA ASP A 354 -9.77 -17.66 0.98
C ASP A 354 -9.67 -17.58 -0.55
N ARG A 355 -10.59 -16.83 -1.17
CA ARG A 355 -10.65 -16.65 -2.63
C ARG A 355 -9.40 -15.97 -3.22
N SER A 356 -8.55 -15.40 -2.38
CA SER A 356 -7.32 -14.70 -2.78
C SER A 356 -6.07 -15.57 -2.64
N TRP A 357 -6.18 -16.80 -2.10
CA TRP A 357 -5.05 -17.62 -1.66
C TRP A 357 -4.00 -17.88 -2.75
N ASN A 358 -4.46 -18.19 -3.96
CA ASN A 358 -3.62 -18.50 -5.12
C ASN A 358 -3.23 -17.27 -5.94
N CYS A 359 -3.42 -16.05 -5.42
CA CYS A 359 -2.85 -14.82 -5.99
C CYS A 359 -1.33 -14.75 -5.72
N VAL A 360 -0.57 -15.62 -6.39
CA VAL A 360 0.89 -15.76 -6.24
C VAL A 360 1.59 -15.85 -7.57
N ASP A 361 2.87 -15.47 -7.60
CA ASP A 361 3.67 -15.68 -8.82
C ASP A 361 3.75 -17.17 -9.15
N GLN A 362 3.53 -17.52 -10.41
CA GLN A 362 3.74 -18.89 -10.87
C GLN A 362 5.23 -19.16 -11.01
N LYS A 363 5.65 -20.35 -10.60
CA LYS A 363 7.01 -20.83 -10.73
C LYS A 363 7.02 -22.15 -11.50
N ASN A 364 8.06 -22.37 -12.30
CA ASN A 364 8.30 -23.68 -12.88
C ASN A 364 8.88 -24.66 -11.83
N PHE A 365 9.11 -25.91 -12.24
CA PHE A 365 9.69 -26.96 -11.41
C PHE A 365 11.07 -26.59 -10.80
N PHE A 366 11.81 -25.66 -11.42
CA PHE A 366 13.10 -25.16 -10.91
C PHE A 366 12.95 -23.93 -10.00
N GLY A 367 11.72 -23.58 -9.59
CA GLY A 367 11.46 -22.43 -8.74
C GLY A 367 11.61 -21.06 -9.43
N ARG A 368 11.84 -21.02 -10.76
CA ARG A 368 11.95 -19.77 -11.52
C ARG A 368 10.55 -19.22 -11.79
N THR A 369 10.35 -17.93 -11.54
CA THR A 369 9.09 -17.24 -11.84
C THR A 369 8.81 -17.25 -13.34
N THR A 370 7.73 -17.90 -13.75
CA THR A 370 7.24 -17.95 -15.14
C THR A 370 6.20 -16.86 -15.41
N LEU A 371 5.44 -16.48 -14.39
CA LEU A 371 4.45 -15.41 -14.47
C LEU A 371 4.52 -14.54 -13.21
N LYS A 372 4.87 -13.27 -13.41
CA LYS A 372 4.73 -12.26 -12.35
C LYS A 372 3.26 -11.85 -12.29
N GLN A 373 2.62 -12.15 -11.16
CA GLN A 373 1.23 -11.77 -10.92
C GLN A 373 1.19 -10.35 -10.31
N GLY A 374 0.16 -9.57 -10.64
CA GLY A 374 -0.23 -8.44 -9.78
C GLY A 374 -0.81 -8.93 -8.46
N ARG A 375 -1.31 -8.01 -7.64
CA ARG A 375 -1.82 -8.33 -6.30
C ARG A 375 -3.19 -7.72 -6.00
N VAL A 376 -3.81 -7.03 -6.95
CA VAL A 376 -5.14 -6.42 -6.74
C VAL A 376 -6.23 -7.21 -7.46
N ILE A 377 -7.29 -7.55 -6.74
CA ILE A 377 -8.51 -8.15 -7.29
C ILE A 377 -9.60 -7.09 -7.25
N TRP A 378 -9.94 -6.53 -8.40
CA TRP A 378 -10.89 -5.44 -8.58
C TRP A 378 -12.33 -5.93 -8.57
N ALA A 379 -13.19 -5.12 -7.95
CA ALA A 379 -14.63 -5.23 -7.94
C ALA A 379 -15.23 -3.81 -8.02
N LEU A 380 -16.52 -3.75 -8.30
CA LEU A 380 -17.28 -2.51 -8.14
C LEU A 380 -17.28 -2.11 -6.67
N ALA A 381 -17.07 -0.82 -6.40
CA ALA A 381 -17.16 -0.33 -5.02
C ALA A 381 -18.58 -0.54 -4.51
N ARG A 382 -18.73 -1.16 -3.34
CA ARG A 382 -20.02 -1.18 -2.65
C ARG A 382 -20.22 0.17 -1.97
N SER A 383 -21.47 0.63 -1.90
CA SER A 383 -21.86 1.79 -1.12
C SER A 383 -21.27 1.72 0.29
N ASP A 384 -20.87 2.87 0.83
CA ASP A 384 -20.46 2.99 2.25
C ASP A 384 -21.67 2.85 3.20
N GLU A 385 -22.89 2.73 2.67
CA GLU A 385 -24.15 2.54 3.39
C GLU A 385 -24.53 1.05 3.63
N ASP A 386 -23.76 0.10 3.08
CA ASP A 386 -23.90 -1.35 3.32
C ASP A 386 -22.84 -1.89 4.29
#